data_AF-A0A822ZHT7-F1
#
_entry.id   AF-A0A822ZHT7-F1
#
_cell.length_a   1.000
_cell.length_b   1.000
_cell.length_c   1.000
_cell.angle_alpha   90.00
_cell.angle_beta   90.00
_cell.angle_gamma   90.00
#
_symmetry.space_group_name_H-M   'P 1'
#
loop_
_entity.id
_entity.type
_entity.pdbx_description
1 polymer ?
#
loop_
_entity_poly.entity_id
_entity_poly.type
_entity_poly.pdbx_seq_one_letter_code
_entity_poly.pdbx_strand_id
1 'polypeptide(L)' 'MVVSVADGNKVYTTAVCKGFSWQIQGTTFATDCMVLPLGFCDVVLGIQWLSTLGPII' A
#
# COMPACT_ATOMS: atom_id res chain seq x y z
N MET A 1 -6.92 -13.99 0.28
CA MET A 1 -5.47 -13.97 0.05
C MET A 1 -4.78 -13.77 1.39
N VAL A 2 -3.64 -14.43 1.64
CA VAL A 2 -2.85 -14.21 2.87
C VAL A 2 -1.75 -13.22 2.54
N VAL A 3 -1.67 -12.13 3.31
CA VAL A 3 -0.64 -11.10 3.17
C VAL A 3 0.27 -11.19 4.38
N SER A 4 1.57 -11.38 4.14
CA SER A 4 2.58 -11.29 5.19
C SER A 4 2.92 -9.82 5.39
N VAL A 5 2.68 -9.29 6.59
CA VAL A 5 3.13 -7.96 6.99
C VAL A 5 4.55 -8.02 7.55
N ALA A 6 5.23 -6.87 7.59
CA ALA A 6 6.64 -6.76 7.97
C ALA A 6 6.96 -7.31 9.37
N ASP A 7 5.96 -7.34 10.26
CA ASP A 7 6.03 -7.91 11.62
C ASP A 7 5.91 -9.45 11.64
N GLY A 8 5.96 -10.12 10.48
CA GLY A 8 5.83 -11.58 10.37
C GLY A 8 4.39 -12.12 10.55
N ASN A 9 3.49 -11.25 11.01
CA ASN A 9 2.07 -11.56 11.11
C ASN A 9 1.44 -11.80 9.72
N LYS A 10 0.47 -12.70 9.67
CA LYS A 10 -0.30 -13.02 8.46
C LYS A 10 -1.68 -12.41 8.60
N VAL A 11 -1.97 -11.43 7.75
CA VAL A 11 -3.29 -10.80 7.70
C VAL A 11 -4.06 -11.38 6.53
N TYR A 12 -5.32 -11.74 6.80
CA TYR A 12 -6.24 -12.17 5.77
C TYR A 12 -6.89 -10.92 5.16
N THR A 13 -6.73 -10.76 3.86
CA THR A 13 -7.51 -9.79 3.09
C THR A 13 -8.25 -10.50 1.97
N THR A 14 -9.48 -10.05 1.74
CA THR A 14 -10.34 -10.52 0.65
C THR A 14 -10.67 -9.40 -0.33
N ALA A 15 -10.24 -8.17 -0.07
CA ALA A 15 -10.61 -7.00 -0.85
C ALA A 15 -9.39 -6.23 -1.37
N VAL A 16 -9.44 -5.92 -2.66
CA VAL A 16 -8.49 -5.03 -3.34
C VAL A 16 -9.27 -3.83 -3.85
N CYS A 17 -8.86 -2.64 -3.45
CA CYS A 17 -9.30 -1.38 -4.04
C CYS A 17 -8.44 -1.11 -5.27
N LYS A 18 -9.01 -1.28 -6.47
CA LYS A 18 -8.30 -1.08 -7.73
C LYS A 18 -8.27 0.38 -8.13
N GLY A 19 -7.15 0.83 -8.68
CA GLY A 19 -7.00 2.20 -9.20
C GLY A 19 -7.20 3.27 -8.13
N PHE A 20 -6.82 2.98 -6.89
CA PHE A 20 -6.88 3.93 -5.79
C PHE A 20 -5.97 5.12 -6.11
N SER A 21 -6.58 6.30 -6.24
CA SER A 21 -5.89 7.56 -6.52
C SER A 21 -5.67 8.31 -5.23
N TRP A 22 -4.43 8.69 -4.96
CA TRP A 22 -4.02 9.35 -3.72
C TRP A 22 -2.87 10.31 -3.99
N GLN A 23 -2.67 11.27 -3.07
CA GLN A 23 -1.71 12.35 -3.25
C GLN A 23 -0.76 12.43 -2.06
N ILE A 24 0.54 12.54 -2.33
CA ILE A 24 1.57 12.92 -1.35
C ILE A 24 2.37 14.08 -1.92
N GLN A 25 2.52 15.14 -1.12
CA GLN A 25 3.33 16.33 -1.46
C GLN A 25 3.02 16.92 -2.85
N GLY A 26 1.74 16.92 -3.24
CA GLY A 26 1.30 17.46 -4.54
C GLY A 26 1.37 16.47 -5.71
N THR A 27 2.03 15.32 -5.56
CA THR A 27 2.13 14.29 -6.60
C THR A 27 1.01 13.27 -6.44
N THR A 28 0.24 13.04 -7.51
CA THR A 28 -0.83 12.05 -7.55
C THR A 28 -0.30 10.70 -8.03
N PHE A 29 -0.64 9.64 -7.30
CA PHE A 29 -0.32 8.27 -7.61
C PHE A 29 -1.61 7.47 -7.77
N ALA A 30 -1.61 6.53 -8.71
CA ALA A 30 -2.68 5.54 -8.87
C ALA A 30 -2.09 4.15 -8.66
N THR A 31 -2.64 3.39 -7.71
CA THR A 31 -2.17 2.04 -7.40
C THR A 31 -3.29 1.15 -6.91
N ASP A 32 -3.09 -0.17 -6.97
CA ASP A 32 -4.03 -1.11 -6.39
C ASP A 32 -3.67 -1.32 -4.91
N CYS A 33 -4.63 -1.08 -4.00
CA CYS A 33 -4.43 -1.19 -2.57
C CYS A 33 -5.16 -2.40 -1.98
N MET A 34 -4.50 -3.15 -1.09
CA MET A 34 -5.15 -4.21 -0.31
C MET A 34 -5.83 -3.60 0.92
N VAL A 35 -7.10 -3.94 1.14
CA VAL A 35 -7.83 -3.46 2.30
C VAL A 35 -7.48 -4.32 3.50
N LEU A 36 -6.93 -3.70 4.54
CA LEU A 36 -6.48 -4.35 5.77
C LEU A 36 -7.05 -3.59 6.98
N PRO A 37 -7.44 -4.28 8.07
CA PRO A 37 -7.82 -3.62 9.32
C PRO A 37 -6.55 -3.09 10.01
N LEU A 38 -6.09 -1.91 9.57
CA LEU A 38 -4.96 -1.22 10.16
C LEU A 38 -5.41 -0.50 11.44
N GLY A 39 -4.61 -0.60 12.50
CA GLY A 39 -4.95 0.01 13.79
C GLY A 39 -4.53 1.47 13.93
N PHE A 40 -3.32 1.80 13.46
CA PHE A 40 -2.67 3.08 13.77
C PHE A 40 -2.31 3.92 12.53
N CYS A 41 -2.57 3.41 11.33
CA CYS A 41 -2.26 4.10 10.08
C CYS A 41 -3.35 3.84 9.05
N ASP A 42 -3.55 4.80 8.14
CA ASP A 42 -4.56 4.68 7.09
C ASP A 42 -4.03 3.89 5.87
N VAL A 43 -2.74 4.04 5.56
CA VAL A 43 -2.10 3.42 4.38
C VAL A 43 -0.70 2.93 4.73
N VAL A 44 -0.37 1.72 4.30
CA VAL A 44 1.00 1.16 4.33
C VAL A 44 1.51 1.03 2.90
N LEU A 45 2.61 1.72 2.61
CA LEU A 45 3.22 1.73 1.28
C LEU A 45 4.33 0.69 1.20
N GLY A 46 4.11 -0.35 0.38
CA GLY A 46 5.12 -1.38 0.13
C GLY A 46 6.16 -0.97 -0.91
N ILE A 47 7.10 -1.88 -1.17
CA ILE A 47 8.17 -1.69 -2.18
C ILE A 47 7.64 -1.41 -3.59
N GLN A 48 6.43 -1.88 -3.92
CA GLN A 48 5.78 -1.64 -5.20
C GLN A 48 5.48 -0.15 -5.42
N TRP A 49 5.25 0.61 -4.35
CA TRP A 49 5.13 2.07 -4.46
C TRP A 49 6.50 2.74 -4.59
N LEU A 50 7.50 2.30 -3.82
CA LEU A 50 8.86 2.85 -3.89
C LEU A 50 9.44 2.81 -5.31
N SER A 51 9.15 1.77 -6.10
CA SER A 51 9.59 1.69 -7.50
C SER A 51 8.97 2.75 -8.41
N THR A 52 7.83 3.34 -8.03
CA THR A 52 7.16 4.41 -8.80
C THR A 52 7.83 5.77 -8.65
N LEU A 53 8.66 5.96 -7.62
CA LEU A 53 9.38 7.22 -7.39
C LEU A 53 10.57 7.43 -8.33
N GLY A 54 10.97 6.39 -9.08
CA GLY A 54 12.19 6.41 -9.87
C GLY A 54 13.45 6.33 -9.01
N PRO A 55 14.63 6.66 -9.56
CA PRO A 55 15.89 6.62 -8.82
C PRO A 55 15.86 7.58 -7.63
N ILE A 56 16.04 7.03 -6.42
CA ILE A 56 16.26 7.80 -5.20
C ILE A 56 17.78 7.91 -5.04
N ILE A 57 18.31 9.13 -5.19
CA ILE A 57 19.74 9.45 -5.02
C ILE A 57 20.02 10.04 -3.64
#